data_AF-A0A6V8PJ56-F1
#
_entry.id   AF-A0A6V8PJ56-F1
#
_cell.length_a   1.000
_cell.length_b   1.000
_cell.length_c   1.000
_cell.angle_alpha   90.00
_cell.angle_beta   90.00
_cell.angle_gamma   90.00
#
_symmetry.space_group_name_H-M   'P 1'
#
loop_
_entity.id
_entity.type
_entity.pdbx_description
1 polymer ?
#
loop_
_entity_poly.entity_id
_entity_poly.type
_entity_poly.pdbx_seq_one_letter_code
_entity_poly.pdbx_strand_id
1 'polypeptide(L)'
;MSVNEFRDHILDSLLQVLWRHWSSLGIYTGVEKEQAFVIDPEALMCATLCFGRYDQRLFDEMLSWLCKNADMINIARLKNVVNSFEFGNLNILGAISGYLSKKEKKRKWESLARFCTKKSQEKEETLFYTKDFQPMPVLGKEDELFQKWNLSRNEVVLRHLAENLNVELPANIVFRMRSFLGVGTRADICAYLLFSKGDNSLQIAKVTNFSQRSVYQTLNELHRSAFVKKRILGREAIYSLDQTRWTNFLEIKTNKLEYLNWTQIFSAFSGLFRQLVQTPEKFTDSYLASSNLRMISGDYVSKIEKAGIQATQMKLYQYVGEAFTEYFIEYVEGIISRILSPESVVTFT
;
A
#
# COMPACT_ATOMS: atom_id res chain seq x y z
N MET A 1 0.88 -23.40 13.40
CA MET A 1 -0.27 -22.78 12.72
C MET A 1 -0.49 -23.51 11.39
N SER A 2 -1.72 -23.91 11.06
CA SER A 2 -2.05 -24.48 9.74
C SER A 2 -2.04 -23.40 8.64
N VAL A 3 -1.98 -23.80 7.36
CA VAL A 3 -1.98 -22.83 6.25
C VAL A 3 -3.29 -22.02 6.17
N ASN A 4 -4.42 -22.61 6.56
CA ASN A 4 -5.70 -21.89 6.62
C ASN A 4 -5.70 -20.85 7.74
N GLU A 5 -5.27 -21.24 8.95
CA GLU A 5 -5.11 -20.29 10.06
C GLU A 5 -4.13 -19.17 9.69
N PHE A 6 -3.06 -19.48 8.96
CA PHE A 6 -2.08 -18.51 8.48
C PHE A 6 -2.67 -17.52 7.47
N ARG A 7 -3.47 -18.02 6.51
CA ARG A 7 -4.20 -17.16 5.55
C ARG A 7 -5.12 -16.19 6.28
N ASP A 8 -5.89 -16.70 7.25
CA ASP A 8 -6.86 -15.91 8.00
C ASP A 8 -6.14 -14.88 8.89
N HIS A 9 -5.02 -15.28 9.51
CA HIS A 9 -4.15 -14.39 10.27
C HIS A 9 -3.54 -13.26 9.42
N ILE A 10 -3.09 -13.55 8.19
CA ILE A 10 -2.62 -12.53 7.25
C ILE A 10 -3.74 -11.51 6.97
N LEU A 11 -4.96 -11.99 6.68
CA LEU A 11 -6.09 -11.12 6.38
C LEU A 11 -6.40 -10.18 7.55
N ASP A 12 -6.58 -10.73 8.74
CA ASP A 12 -6.92 -9.96 9.93
C ASP A 12 -5.82 -8.95 10.29
N SER A 13 -4.55 -9.36 10.19
CA SER A 13 -3.40 -8.47 10.45
C SER A 13 -3.33 -7.32 9.46
N LEU A 14 -3.56 -7.57 8.16
CA LEU A 14 -3.55 -6.52 7.15
C LEU A 14 -4.75 -5.59 7.27
N LEU A 15 -5.94 -6.12 7.59
CA LEU A 15 -7.10 -5.28 7.90
C LEU A 15 -6.83 -4.36 9.09
N GLN A 16 -6.14 -4.84 10.12
CA GLN A 16 -5.71 -4.02 11.25
C GLN A 16 -4.75 -2.89 10.82
N VAL A 17 -3.75 -3.19 9.98
CA VAL A 17 -2.84 -2.17 9.42
C VAL A 17 -3.61 -1.14 8.60
N LEU A 18 -4.52 -1.58 7.73
CA LEU A 18 -5.33 -0.69 6.91
C LEU A 18 -6.21 0.22 7.76
N TRP A 19 -6.91 -0.34 8.75
CA TRP A 19 -7.72 0.46 9.69
C TRP A 19 -6.86 1.49 10.42
N ARG A 20 -5.67 1.12 10.91
CA ARG A 20 -4.74 2.05 11.58
C ARG A 20 -4.32 3.20 10.66
N HIS A 21 -3.90 2.89 9.44
CA HIS A 21 -3.48 3.91 8.47
C HIS A 21 -4.65 4.82 8.08
N TRP A 22 -5.80 4.27 7.73
CA TRP A 22 -6.99 5.06 7.37
C TRP A 22 -7.49 5.95 8.52
N SER A 23 -7.41 5.47 9.76
CA SER A 23 -7.76 6.26 10.95
C SER A 23 -6.79 7.44 11.14
N SER A 24 -5.52 7.23 10.82
CA SER A 24 -4.49 8.29 10.82
C SER A 24 -4.75 9.35 9.76
N LEU A 25 -5.44 8.99 8.66
CA LEU A 25 -5.87 9.92 7.61
C LEU A 25 -7.19 10.64 7.92
N GLY A 26 -7.80 10.39 9.07
CA GLY A 26 -9.03 11.04 9.53
C GLY A 26 -10.30 10.23 9.33
N ILE A 27 -10.24 8.93 8.99
CA ILE A 27 -11.44 8.09 9.11
C ILE A 27 -11.76 7.91 10.59
N TYR A 28 -12.98 8.26 11.01
CA TYR A 28 -13.37 8.20 12.41
C TYR A 28 -13.44 6.75 12.90
N THR A 29 -12.48 6.39 13.77
CA THR A 29 -12.46 5.11 14.47
C THR A 29 -11.85 5.29 15.87
N GLY A 30 -12.06 4.30 16.74
CA GLY A 30 -11.35 4.22 18.03
C GLY A 30 -9.96 3.58 17.94
N VAL A 31 -9.39 3.42 16.73
CA VAL A 31 -8.08 2.80 16.53
C VAL A 31 -6.98 3.83 16.77
N GLU A 32 -5.90 3.39 17.41
CA GLU A 32 -4.71 4.22 17.61
C GLU A 32 -4.14 4.71 16.28
N LYS A 33 -3.58 5.92 16.25
CA LYS A 33 -2.98 6.51 15.05
C LYS A 33 -1.57 5.97 14.83
N GLU A 34 -1.16 5.92 13.56
CA GLU A 34 0.18 5.55 13.13
C GLU A 34 1.21 6.60 13.58
N GLN A 35 2.30 6.13 14.17
CA GLN A 35 3.36 6.98 14.73
C GLN A 35 4.77 6.56 14.27
N ALA A 36 4.92 5.35 13.75
CA ALA A 36 6.21 4.78 13.38
C ALA A 36 6.49 4.87 11.89
N PHE A 37 5.46 4.85 11.04
CA PHE A 37 5.65 4.82 9.60
C PHE A 37 4.99 5.95 8.84
N VAL A 38 5.66 6.44 7.80
CA VAL A 38 5.05 7.33 6.81
C VAL A 38 3.96 6.58 6.04
N ILE A 39 2.77 7.17 5.93
CA ILE A 39 1.66 6.58 5.18
C ILE A 39 1.79 6.93 3.69
N ASP A 40 1.79 5.89 2.86
CA ASP A 40 1.71 6.00 1.41
C ASP A 40 0.24 5.88 0.95
N PRO A 41 -0.40 6.95 0.46
CA PRO A 41 -1.83 6.93 0.19
C PRO A 41 -2.21 6.12 -1.05
N GLU A 42 -1.36 6.07 -2.09
CA GLU A 42 -1.64 5.27 -3.28
C GLU A 42 -1.45 3.78 -2.98
N ALA A 43 -0.41 3.40 -2.23
CA ALA A 43 -0.21 2.02 -1.82
C ALA A 43 -1.30 1.55 -0.86
N LEU A 44 -1.70 2.40 0.11
CA LEU A 44 -2.81 2.14 1.02
C LEU A 44 -4.12 1.92 0.26
N MET A 45 -4.41 2.76 -0.73
CA MET A 45 -5.56 2.60 -1.59
C MET A 45 -5.53 1.25 -2.31
N CYS A 46 -4.44 0.92 -3.02
CA CYS A 46 -4.31 -0.35 -3.74
C CYS A 46 -4.43 -1.58 -2.82
N ALA A 47 -3.86 -1.53 -1.61
CA ALA A 47 -4.02 -2.57 -0.61
C ALA A 47 -5.48 -2.72 -0.17
N THR A 48 -6.19 -1.59 0.02
CA THR A 48 -7.62 -1.59 0.37
C THR A 48 -8.49 -2.17 -0.74
N LEU A 49 -8.11 -2.02 -2.02
CA LEU A 49 -8.83 -2.68 -3.13
C LEU A 49 -8.71 -4.21 -3.08
N CYS A 50 -7.66 -4.73 -2.45
CA CYS A 50 -7.45 -6.17 -2.28
C CYS A 50 -8.12 -6.69 -1.00
N PHE A 51 -7.73 -6.17 0.16
CA PHE A 51 -8.16 -6.69 1.46
C PHE A 51 -9.48 -6.10 1.95
N GLY A 52 -9.82 -4.88 1.55
CA GLY A 52 -11.12 -4.25 1.88
C GLY A 52 -12.32 -4.97 1.25
N ARG A 53 -12.10 -5.92 0.34
CA ARG A 53 -13.16 -6.82 -0.16
C ARG A 53 -13.71 -7.74 0.94
N TYR A 54 -12.95 -7.96 2.01
CA TYR A 54 -13.34 -8.78 3.17
C TYR A 54 -13.82 -7.93 4.36
N ASP A 55 -13.84 -6.60 4.20
CA ASP A 55 -14.39 -5.64 5.17
C ASP A 55 -15.07 -4.50 4.41
N GLN A 56 -16.37 -4.66 4.13
CA GLN A 56 -17.15 -3.67 3.42
C GLN A 56 -17.11 -2.29 4.08
N ARG A 57 -17.08 -2.24 5.42
CA ARG A 57 -17.04 -0.97 6.16
C ARG A 57 -15.75 -0.23 5.87
N LEU A 58 -14.61 -0.91 5.90
CA LEU A 58 -13.32 -0.32 5.56
C LEU A 58 -13.32 0.25 4.13
N PHE A 59 -13.84 -0.52 3.17
CA PHE A 59 -13.91 -0.10 1.78
C PHE A 59 -14.78 1.15 1.59
N ASP A 60 -15.98 1.16 2.19
CA ASP A 60 -16.91 2.27 2.06
C ASP A 60 -16.41 3.53 2.80
N GLU A 61 -15.71 3.38 3.93
CA GLU A 61 -15.06 4.51 4.60
C GLU A 61 -13.89 5.08 3.78
N MET A 62 -13.09 4.23 3.12
CA MET A 62 -12.06 4.67 2.18
C MET A 62 -12.68 5.45 1.00
N LEU A 63 -13.79 4.97 0.42
CA LEU A 63 -14.50 5.67 -0.65
C LEU A 63 -15.05 7.02 -0.18
N SER A 64 -15.64 7.05 1.02
CA SER A 64 -16.10 8.27 1.71
C SER A 64 -14.96 9.28 1.90
N TRP A 65 -13.80 8.82 2.36
CA TRP A 65 -12.62 9.65 2.50
C TRP A 65 -12.14 10.22 1.16
N LEU A 66 -12.16 9.41 0.09
CA LEU A 66 -11.78 9.86 -1.26
C LEU A 66 -12.74 10.93 -1.80
N CYS A 67 -14.03 10.91 -1.48
CA CYS A 67 -14.97 11.96 -1.90
C CYS A 67 -14.48 13.35 -1.44
N LYS A 68 -13.93 13.44 -0.22
CA LYS A 68 -13.38 14.67 0.36
C LYS A 68 -11.96 14.96 -0.11
N ASN A 69 -11.08 13.96 -0.07
CA ASN A 69 -9.63 14.13 -0.18
C ASN A 69 -9.03 13.65 -1.51
N ALA A 70 -9.88 13.32 -2.49
CA ALA A 70 -9.47 12.86 -3.83
C ALA A 70 -8.34 13.70 -4.43
N ASP A 71 -8.36 15.03 -4.21
CA ASP A 71 -7.41 15.98 -4.75
C ASP A 71 -5.96 15.76 -4.28
N MET A 72 -5.79 15.13 -3.12
CA MET A 72 -4.48 14.78 -2.56
C MET A 72 -3.84 13.52 -3.14
N ILE A 73 -4.59 12.72 -3.92
CA ILE A 73 -4.07 11.52 -4.59
C ILE A 73 -3.36 11.89 -5.90
N ASN A 74 -2.14 11.38 -6.07
CA ASN A 74 -1.34 11.54 -7.27
C ASN A 74 -1.73 10.48 -8.31
N ILE A 75 -2.55 10.87 -9.29
CA ILE A 75 -3.09 9.95 -10.31
C ILE A 75 -1.99 9.33 -11.18
N ALA A 76 -0.91 10.07 -11.48
CA ALA A 76 0.19 9.53 -12.28
C ALA A 76 0.97 8.47 -11.50
N ARG A 77 1.19 8.71 -10.20
CA ARG A 77 1.83 7.75 -9.30
C ARG A 77 0.95 6.52 -9.06
N LEU A 78 -0.35 6.71 -8.83
CA LEU A 78 -1.31 5.62 -8.61
C LEU A 78 -1.34 4.63 -9.79
N LYS A 79 -1.23 5.12 -11.03
CA LYS A 79 -1.11 4.28 -12.23
C LYS A 79 0.15 3.41 -12.24
N ASN A 80 1.24 3.85 -11.61
CA ASN A 80 2.47 3.05 -11.48
C ASN A 80 2.35 2.06 -10.33
N VAL A 81 1.87 2.53 -9.17
CA VAL A 81 1.69 1.72 -7.96
C VAL A 81 0.79 0.51 -8.25
N VAL A 82 -0.35 0.71 -8.92
CA VAL A 82 -1.29 -0.38 -9.23
C VAL A 82 -0.68 -1.48 -10.10
N ASN A 83 0.34 -1.19 -10.92
CA ASN A 83 1.02 -2.23 -11.71
C ASN A 83 1.92 -3.14 -10.86
N SER A 84 2.23 -2.76 -9.62
CA SER A 84 2.93 -3.64 -8.67
C SER A 84 1.97 -4.66 -8.04
N PHE A 85 0.67 -4.38 -8.08
CA PHE A 85 -0.38 -5.29 -7.65
C PHE A 85 -0.88 -6.10 -8.85
N GLU A 86 -1.43 -7.28 -8.56
CA GLU A 86 -1.94 -8.14 -9.62
C GLU A 86 -3.24 -7.60 -10.24
N PHE A 87 -3.48 -7.93 -11.51
CA PHE A 87 -4.43 -7.27 -12.41
C PHE A 87 -5.93 -7.32 -12.02
N GLY A 88 -6.32 -8.04 -10.97
CA GLY A 88 -7.72 -8.13 -10.52
C GLY A 88 -8.28 -6.80 -9.98
N ASN A 89 -7.42 -5.90 -9.51
CA ASN A 89 -7.86 -4.66 -8.85
C ASN A 89 -8.26 -3.53 -9.82
N LEU A 90 -8.09 -3.70 -11.14
CA LEU A 90 -8.33 -2.64 -12.12
C LEU A 90 -9.80 -2.35 -12.36
N ASN A 91 -10.67 -3.36 -12.30
CA ASN A 91 -12.13 -3.15 -12.37
C ASN A 91 -12.60 -2.33 -11.16
N ILE A 92 -12.13 -2.68 -9.96
CA ILE A 92 -12.45 -1.99 -8.72
C ILE A 92 -11.95 -0.55 -8.75
N LEU A 93 -10.69 -0.34 -9.17
CA LEU A 93 -10.14 1.00 -9.33
C LEU A 93 -10.90 1.82 -10.37
N GLY A 94 -11.33 1.18 -11.46
CA GLY A 94 -12.15 1.78 -12.50
C GLY A 94 -13.51 2.23 -11.96
N ALA A 95 -14.18 1.38 -11.19
CA ALA A 95 -15.45 1.68 -10.54
C ALA A 95 -15.34 2.87 -9.58
N ILE A 96 -14.35 2.88 -8.69
CA ILE A 96 -14.08 4.02 -7.78
C ILE A 96 -13.78 5.28 -8.59
N SER A 97 -12.94 5.19 -9.63
CA SER A 97 -12.62 6.34 -10.48
C SER A 97 -13.85 6.88 -11.20
N GLY A 98 -14.72 5.99 -11.68
CA GLY A 98 -16.01 6.32 -12.28
C GLY A 98 -16.97 6.98 -11.28
N TYR A 99 -17.02 6.46 -10.05
CA TYR A 99 -17.78 7.04 -8.95
C TYR A 99 -17.32 8.47 -8.65
N LEU A 100 -16.03 8.66 -8.39
CA LEU A 100 -15.46 9.96 -8.04
C LEU A 100 -15.59 10.98 -9.19
N SER A 101 -15.40 10.56 -10.44
CA SER A 101 -15.54 11.47 -11.58
C SER A 101 -17.00 11.84 -11.87
N LYS A 102 -17.93 10.88 -11.83
CA LYS A 102 -19.32 11.09 -12.25
C LYS A 102 -20.23 11.58 -11.12
N LYS A 103 -20.18 10.94 -9.95
CA LYS A 103 -21.02 11.31 -8.78
C LYS A 103 -20.40 12.49 -8.02
N GLU A 104 -19.11 12.43 -7.71
CA GLU A 104 -18.41 13.48 -6.92
C GLU A 104 -17.79 14.60 -7.77
N LYS A 105 -17.94 14.57 -9.10
CA LYS A 105 -17.44 15.59 -10.05
C LYS A 105 -15.92 15.83 -9.97
N LYS A 106 -15.14 14.86 -9.48
CA LYS A 106 -13.67 14.93 -9.39
C LYS A 106 -13.03 14.59 -10.76
N ARG A 107 -13.11 15.52 -11.70
CA ARG A 107 -12.71 15.34 -13.12
C ARG A 107 -11.32 14.72 -13.34
N LYS A 108 -10.34 14.98 -12.47
CA LYS A 108 -8.99 14.40 -12.60
C LYS A 108 -8.97 12.85 -12.63
N TRP A 109 -9.98 12.23 -12.01
CA TRP A 109 -10.14 10.78 -11.94
C TRP A 109 -10.67 10.17 -13.24
N GLU A 110 -11.20 10.95 -14.18
CA GLU A 110 -11.60 10.45 -15.51
C GLU A 110 -10.42 9.86 -16.28
N SER A 111 -9.23 10.42 -16.11
CA SER A 111 -8.01 9.91 -16.74
C SER A 111 -7.59 8.54 -16.18
N LEU A 112 -8.01 8.21 -14.95
CA LEU A 112 -7.76 6.93 -14.31
C LEU A 112 -8.82 5.92 -14.70
N ALA A 113 -10.10 6.32 -14.72
CA ALA A 113 -11.18 5.49 -15.27
C ALA A 113 -10.85 5.03 -16.70
N ARG A 114 -10.46 5.95 -17.59
CA ARG A 114 -10.04 5.61 -18.97
C ARG A 114 -8.83 4.67 -19.03
N PHE A 115 -7.91 4.78 -18.09
CA PHE A 115 -6.76 3.87 -18.00
C PHE A 115 -7.21 2.45 -17.62
N CYS A 116 -8.13 2.32 -16.67
CA CYS A 116 -8.67 1.04 -16.24
C CYS A 116 -9.50 0.35 -17.32
N THR A 117 -10.30 1.07 -18.12
CA THR A 117 -11.13 0.48 -19.18
C THR A 117 -10.33 -0.33 -20.20
N LYS A 118 -9.09 0.08 -20.48
CA LYS A 118 -8.22 -0.63 -21.45
C LYS A 118 -7.70 -1.98 -20.93
N LYS A 119 -7.81 -2.22 -19.63
CA LYS A 119 -7.21 -3.35 -18.92
C LYS A 119 -8.22 -4.07 -18.03
N SER A 120 -9.51 -3.73 -18.12
CA SER A 120 -10.55 -4.32 -17.30
C SER A 120 -10.87 -5.74 -17.78
N GLN A 121 -11.27 -6.58 -16.84
CA GLN A 121 -11.74 -7.93 -17.11
C GLN A 121 -13.24 -7.93 -17.39
N GLU A 122 -13.68 -8.77 -18.32
CA GLU A 122 -15.10 -8.94 -18.67
C GLU A 122 -15.87 -9.84 -17.69
N LYS A 123 -15.15 -10.60 -16.85
CA LYS A 123 -15.76 -11.53 -15.90
C LYS A 123 -16.48 -10.76 -14.80
N GLU A 124 -17.77 -11.06 -14.62
CA GLU A 124 -18.55 -10.60 -13.47
C GLU A 124 -18.04 -11.25 -12.18
N GLU A 125 -17.85 -10.43 -11.14
CA GLU A 125 -17.47 -10.87 -9.81
C GLU A 125 -18.20 -10.08 -8.73
N THR A 126 -18.45 -10.70 -7.58
CA THR A 126 -18.92 -10.01 -6.39
C THR A 126 -17.78 -9.16 -5.81
N LEU A 127 -18.07 -7.91 -5.44
CA LEU A 127 -17.04 -7.05 -4.86
C LEU A 127 -16.61 -7.53 -3.46
N PHE A 128 -17.57 -7.93 -2.63
CA PHE A 128 -17.35 -8.27 -1.23
C PHE A 128 -17.48 -9.76 -0.94
N TYR A 129 -16.66 -10.25 -0.03
CA TYR A 129 -16.66 -11.62 0.48
C TYR A 129 -16.79 -11.62 2.00
N THR A 130 -17.36 -12.69 2.53
CA THR A 130 -17.30 -12.97 3.97
C THR A 130 -15.88 -13.34 4.39
N LYS A 131 -15.61 -13.34 5.70
CA LYS A 131 -14.33 -13.84 6.23
C LYS A 131 -14.09 -15.31 5.91
N ASP A 132 -15.15 -16.07 5.65
CA ASP A 132 -15.10 -17.46 5.17
C ASP A 132 -14.90 -17.57 3.65
N PHE A 133 -14.51 -16.46 3.00
CA PHE A 133 -14.21 -16.37 1.56
C PHE A 133 -15.40 -16.68 0.65
N GLN A 134 -16.63 -16.58 1.15
CA GLN A 134 -17.84 -16.75 0.37
C GLN A 134 -18.32 -15.42 -0.21
N PRO A 135 -18.83 -15.37 -1.46
CA PRO A 135 -19.39 -14.15 -2.03
C PRO A 135 -20.54 -13.61 -1.16
N MET A 136 -20.52 -12.32 -0.84
CA MET A 136 -21.64 -11.69 -0.15
C MET A 136 -22.81 -11.48 -1.11
N PRO A 137 -24.06 -11.83 -0.73
CA PRO A 137 -25.21 -11.60 -1.59
C PRO A 137 -25.50 -10.10 -1.72
N VAL A 138 -25.93 -9.68 -2.91
CA VAL A 138 -26.53 -8.36 -3.10
C VAL A 138 -27.97 -8.41 -2.60
N LEU A 139 -28.29 -7.47 -1.70
CA LEU A 139 -29.61 -7.26 -1.14
C LEU A 139 -30.23 -6.03 -1.83
N GLY A 140 -31.22 -6.26 -2.69
CA GLY A 140 -31.92 -5.19 -3.41
C GLY A 140 -31.25 -4.83 -4.74
N LYS A 141 -31.10 -3.54 -5.03
CA LYS A 141 -30.60 -3.05 -6.31
C LYS A 141 -29.07 -2.96 -6.31
N GLU A 142 -28.45 -3.45 -7.38
CA GLU A 142 -27.01 -3.30 -7.62
C GLU A 142 -26.62 -1.84 -7.90
N ASP A 143 -25.41 -1.46 -7.48
CA ASP A 143 -24.86 -0.16 -7.87
C ASP A 143 -24.52 -0.13 -9.37
N GLU A 144 -25.27 0.66 -10.14
CA GLU A 144 -25.12 0.77 -11.60
C GLU A 144 -23.72 1.20 -12.07
N LEU A 145 -22.95 1.94 -11.23
CA LEU A 145 -21.59 2.33 -11.60
C LEU A 145 -20.64 1.16 -11.43
N PHE A 146 -20.74 0.40 -10.34
CA PHE A 146 -19.90 -0.78 -10.14
C PHE A 146 -20.28 -1.92 -11.10
N GLN A 147 -21.56 -2.09 -11.41
CA GLN A 147 -22.03 -3.06 -12.39
C GLN A 147 -21.41 -2.83 -13.78
N LYS A 148 -21.23 -1.57 -14.21
CA LYS A 148 -20.53 -1.22 -15.47
C LYS A 148 -19.06 -1.66 -15.51
N TRP A 149 -18.49 -2.04 -14.37
CA TRP A 149 -17.14 -2.58 -14.23
C TRP A 149 -17.17 -4.08 -13.88
N ASN A 150 -18.28 -4.77 -14.15
CA ASN A 150 -18.47 -6.19 -13.87
C ASN A 150 -18.34 -6.53 -12.38
N LEU A 151 -18.74 -5.59 -11.50
CA LEU A 151 -18.69 -5.75 -10.06
C LEU A 151 -20.10 -5.69 -9.47
N SER A 152 -20.51 -6.79 -8.84
CA SER A 152 -21.76 -6.89 -8.11
C SER A 152 -21.58 -6.42 -6.65
N ARG A 153 -22.33 -5.39 -6.25
CA ARG A 153 -22.41 -4.88 -4.87
C ARG A 153 -23.74 -4.19 -4.62
N ASN A 154 -24.12 -4.08 -3.34
CA ASN A 154 -25.20 -3.18 -2.90
C ASN A 154 -24.88 -1.72 -3.27
N GLU A 155 -25.94 -0.94 -3.48
CA GLU A 155 -25.84 0.51 -3.71
C GLU A 155 -24.93 1.19 -2.67
N VAL A 156 -24.08 2.10 -3.15
CA VAL A 156 -23.14 2.82 -2.28
C VAL A 156 -23.91 3.84 -1.43
N VAL A 157 -23.93 3.61 -0.11
CA VAL A 157 -24.48 4.54 0.88
C VAL A 157 -23.37 4.99 1.83
N LEU A 158 -22.85 6.19 1.62
CA LEU A 158 -21.74 6.73 2.40
C LEU A 158 -22.25 7.49 3.62
N ARG A 159 -21.64 7.22 4.79
CA ARG A 159 -21.97 7.92 6.04
C ARG A 159 -21.24 9.26 6.19
N HIS A 160 -20.25 9.53 5.34
CA HIS A 160 -19.44 10.76 5.31
C HIS A 160 -18.77 11.12 6.66
N LEU A 161 -18.46 10.11 7.48
CA LEU A 161 -17.87 10.25 8.81
C LEU A 161 -16.37 10.60 8.80
N ALA A 162 -15.73 10.61 7.63
CA ALA A 162 -14.33 11.03 7.52
C ALA A 162 -14.15 12.47 8.00
N GLU A 163 -13.30 12.67 8.99
CA GLU A 163 -12.83 13.97 9.46
C GLU A 163 -11.87 14.62 8.46
N ASN A 164 -11.45 15.84 8.77
CA ASN A 164 -10.41 16.51 8.01
C ASN A 164 -9.06 15.80 8.21
N LEU A 165 -8.30 15.68 7.12
CA LEU A 165 -6.96 15.13 7.14
C LEU A 165 -6.05 15.96 8.07
N ASN A 166 -5.51 15.34 9.12
CA ASN A 166 -4.54 15.99 9.99
C ASN A 166 -3.14 15.95 9.35
N VAL A 167 -2.75 17.04 8.69
CA VAL A 167 -1.42 17.18 8.07
C VAL A 167 -0.28 17.41 9.06
N GLU A 168 -0.59 17.68 10.34
CA GLU A 168 0.42 17.84 11.40
C GLU A 168 0.88 16.49 11.96
N LEU A 169 0.08 15.43 11.79
CA LEU A 169 0.49 14.08 12.17
C LEU A 169 1.73 13.67 11.35
N PRO A 170 2.87 13.31 11.97
CA PRO A 170 4.11 13.01 11.23
C PRO A 170 3.94 11.90 10.18
N ALA A 171 3.15 10.87 10.47
CA ALA A 171 2.84 9.79 9.52
C ALA A 171 2.21 10.31 8.21
N ASN A 172 1.54 11.47 8.24
CA ASN A 172 0.89 12.10 7.09
C ASN A 172 1.81 13.05 6.31
N ILE A 173 3.12 12.97 6.50
CA ILE A 173 4.09 13.87 5.86
C ILE A 173 3.96 13.95 4.34
N VAL A 174 3.59 12.86 3.65
CA VAL A 174 3.33 12.87 2.20
C VAL A 174 2.25 13.91 1.86
N PHE A 175 1.17 13.95 2.63
CA PHE A 175 0.09 14.91 2.44
C PHE A 175 0.49 16.33 2.78
N ARG A 176 1.27 16.52 3.84
CA ARG A 176 1.79 17.84 4.21
C ARG A 176 2.69 18.39 3.11
N MET A 177 3.61 17.57 2.59
CA MET A 177 4.50 17.94 1.49
C MET A 177 3.72 18.22 0.20
N ARG A 178 2.66 17.45 -0.09
CA ARG A 178 1.78 17.70 -1.25
C ARG A 178 0.97 18.99 -1.10
N SER A 179 0.56 19.33 0.12
CA SER A 179 -0.12 20.60 0.40
C SER A 179 0.82 21.80 0.23
N PHE A 180 2.10 21.61 0.56
CA PHE A 180 3.12 22.67 0.48
C PHE A 180 3.74 22.85 -0.92
N LEU A 181 4.10 21.76 -1.60
CA LEU A 181 4.82 21.76 -2.89
C LEU A 181 3.92 21.42 -4.10
N GLY A 182 2.64 21.16 -3.86
CA GLY A 182 1.71 20.62 -4.85
C GLY A 182 1.80 19.09 -4.98
N VAL A 183 0.71 18.48 -5.43
CA VAL A 183 0.64 17.03 -5.68
C VAL A 183 1.50 16.67 -6.89
N GLY A 184 2.67 16.08 -6.66
CA GLY A 184 3.59 15.70 -7.73
C GLY A 184 4.95 15.21 -7.25
N THR A 185 5.85 14.96 -8.20
CA THR A 185 7.16 14.34 -7.96
C THR A 185 7.99 15.07 -6.90
N ARG A 186 7.97 16.41 -6.86
CA ARG A 186 8.73 17.21 -5.86
C ARG A 186 8.31 16.89 -4.43
N ALA A 187 6.99 16.89 -4.16
CA ALA A 187 6.46 16.61 -2.84
C ALA A 187 6.84 15.20 -2.36
N ASP A 188 6.63 14.20 -3.22
CA ASP A 188 6.87 12.80 -2.89
C ASP A 188 8.38 12.50 -2.72
N ILE A 189 9.26 13.09 -3.55
CA ILE A 189 10.72 12.98 -3.35
C ILE A 189 11.15 13.61 -2.04
N CYS A 190 10.68 14.83 -1.73
CA CYS A 190 11.06 15.50 -0.49
C CYS A 190 10.54 14.76 0.74
N ALA A 191 9.32 14.22 0.70
CA ALA A 191 8.77 13.40 1.77
C ALA A 191 9.64 12.15 2.03
N TYR A 192 10.12 11.49 0.98
CA TYR A 192 11.04 10.36 1.11
C TYR A 192 12.41 10.77 1.67
N LEU A 193 13.06 11.77 1.07
CA LEU A 193 14.41 12.20 1.47
C LEU A 193 14.47 12.76 2.90
N LEU A 194 13.33 13.14 3.48
CA LEU A 194 13.27 13.65 4.85
C LEU A 194 13.56 12.58 5.91
N PHE A 195 13.34 11.30 5.58
CA PHE A 195 13.55 10.15 6.46
C PHE A 195 14.54 9.13 5.87
N SER A 196 15.27 9.50 4.81
CA SER A 196 16.34 8.68 4.26
C SER A 196 17.70 9.32 4.52
N LYS A 197 18.78 8.52 4.47
CA LYS A 197 20.17 9.01 4.55
C LYS A 197 20.65 9.65 3.23
N GLY A 198 19.77 9.69 2.23
CA GLY A 198 20.06 10.10 0.87
C GLY A 198 20.34 8.93 -0.06
N ASP A 199 19.93 9.07 -1.31
CA ASP A 199 19.93 8.00 -2.30
C ASP A 199 20.21 8.51 -3.71
N ASN A 200 20.53 7.59 -4.62
CA ASN A 200 20.66 7.91 -6.04
C ASN A 200 19.28 7.99 -6.73
N SER A 201 19.23 8.59 -7.93
CA SER A 201 17.97 8.79 -8.66
C SER A 201 17.23 7.51 -9.02
N LEU A 202 17.94 6.38 -9.17
CA LEU A 202 17.33 5.08 -9.46
C LEU A 202 16.60 4.54 -8.22
N GLN A 203 17.24 4.57 -7.05
CA GLN A 203 16.63 4.08 -5.81
C GLN A 203 15.45 4.96 -5.40
N ILE A 204 15.59 6.29 -5.48
CA ILE A 204 14.50 7.23 -5.23
C ILE A 204 13.31 6.91 -6.16
N ALA A 205 13.55 6.67 -7.45
CA ALA A 205 12.49 6.33 -8.40
C ALA A 205 11.76 5.03 -8.06
N LYS A 206 12.50 3.98 -7.64
CA LYS A 206 11.91 2.70 -7.22
C LYS A 206 11.03 2.86 -5.99
N VAL A 207 11.49 3.61 -4.97
CA VAL A 207 10.73 3.80 -3.72
C VAL A 207 9.52 4.72 -3.93
N THR A 208 9.70 5.81 -4.68
CA THR A 208 8.62 6.78 -4.92
C THR A 208 7.67 6.38 -6.06
N ASN A 209 7.93 5.28 -6.77
CA ASN A 209 7.08 4.77 -7.86
C ASN A 209 6.95 5.77 -9.05
N PHE A 210 8.03 6.50 -9.35
CA PHE A 210 8.15 7.37 -10.52
C PHE A 210 9.17 6.82 -11.52
N SER A 211 9.19 7.37 -12.74
CA SER A 211 10.26 7.07 -13.67
C SER A 211 11.58 7.72 -13.24
N GLN A 212 12.71 7.01 -13.44
CA GLN A 212 14.04 7.54 -13.11
C GLN A 212 14.32 8.88 -13.78
N ARG A 213 13.85 9.07 -15.03
CA ARG A 213 14.00 10.33 -15.76
C ARG A 213 13.31 11.50 -15.03
N SER A 214 12.06 11.32 -14.61
CA SER A 214 11.29 12.35 -13.89
C SER A 214 11.95 12.70 -12.56
N VAL A 215 12.41 11.67 -11.83
CA VAL A 215 13.13 11.85 -10.57
C VAL A 215 14.45 12.60 -10.77
N TYR A 216 15.27 12.19 -11.74
CA TYR A 216 16.54 12.85 -12.04
C TYR A 216 16.37 14.33 -12.42
N GLN A 217 15.39 14.65 -13.28
CA GLN A 217 15.08 16.04 -13.64
C GLN A 217 14.64 16.84 -12.41
N THR A 218 13.74 16.29 -11.61
CA THR A 218 13.24 16.93 -10.39
C THR A 218 14.35 17.17 -9.36
N LEU A 219 15.25 16.19 -9.17
CA LEU A 219 16.39 16.33 -8.25
C LEU A 219 17.37 17.41 -8.71
N ASN A 220 17.63 17.54 -10.01
CA ASN A 220 18.47 18.61 -10.55
C ASN A 220 17.85 19.99 -10.31
N GLU A 221 16.52 20.12 -10.44
CA GLU A 221 15.80 21.36 -10.13
C GLU A 221 15.83 21.67 -8.64
N LEU A 222 15.51 20.69 -7.80
CA LEU A 222 15.53 20.85 -6.34
C LEU A 222 16.94 21.17 -5.83
N HIS A 223 17.99 20.62 -6.43
CA HIS A 223 19.37 20.92 -6.07
C HIS A 223 19.71 22.41 -6.27
N ARG A 224 19.16 23.07 -7.30
CA ARG A 224 19.35 24.51 -7.53
C ARG A 224 18.80 25.39 -6.42
N SER A 225 17.86 24.88 -5.62
CA SER A 225 17.31 25.59 -4.46
C SER A 225 18.25 25.61 -3.24
N ALA A 226 19.37 24.86 -3.29
CA ALA A 226 20.27 24.57 -2.18
C ALA A 226 19.64 23.83 -0.98
N PHE A 227 18.35 23.50 -1.01
CA PHE A 227 17.71 22.65 0.01
C PHE A 227 18.00 21.17 -0.17
N VAL A 228 18.21 20.71 -1.42
CA VAL A 228 18.67 19.34 -1.72
C VAL A 228 20.18 19.37 -1.97
N LYS A 229 20.91 18.62 -1.16
CA LYS A 229 22.36 18.43 -1.31
C LYS A 229 22.59 17.32 -2.32
N LYS A 230 23.64 17.47 -3.15
CA LYS A 230 24.12 16.47 -4.09
C LYS A 230 25.58 16.17 -3.77
N ARG A 231 25.90 14.90 -3.53
CA ARG A 231 27.28 14.42 -3.32
C ARG A 231 27.60 13.37 -4.36
N ILE A 232 28.82 13.39 -4.89
CA ILE A 232 29.30 12.34 -5.79
C ILE A 232 30.00 11.28 -4.95
N LEU A 233 29.54 10.04 -5.05
CA LEU A 233 30.14 8.87 -4.40
C LEU A 233 30.50 7.86 -5.50
N GLY A 234 31.78 7.79 -5.85
CA GLY A 234 32.25 7.00 -7.00
C GLY A 234 31.62 7.49 -8.31
N ARG A 235 30.80 6.65 -8.96
CA ARG A 235 30.10 6.96 -10.21
C ARG A 235 28.65 7.43 -10.00
N GLU A 236 28.18 7.51 -8.75
CA GLU A 236 26.80 7.83 -8.43
C GLU A 236 26.65 9.21 -7.80
N ALA A 237 25.54 9.89 -8.14
CA ALA A 237 25.11 11.10 -7.46
C ALA A 237 24.09 10.74 -6.38
N ILE A 238 24.45 10.98 -5.13
CA ILE A 238 23.60 10.79 -3.95
C ILE A 238 22.95 12.13 -3.59
N TYR A 239 21.62 12.12 -3.44
CA TYR A 239 20.82 13.28 -3.09
C TYR A 239 20.25 13.13 -1.69
N SER A 240 20.33 14.19 -0.88
CA SER A 240 19.81 14.19 0.49
C SER A 240 19.21 15.54 0.88
N LEU A 241 18.35 15.52 1.91
CA LEU A 241 17.88 16.72 2.60
C LEU A 241 18.64 16.92 3.91
N ASP A 242 18.72 18.17 4.35
CA ASP A 242 19.17 18.50 5.70
C ASP A 242 18.04 18.21 6.69
N GLN A 243 18.06 17.01 7.27
CA GLN A 243 16.96 16.49 8.09
C GLN A 243 16.64 17.45 9.25
N THR A 244 17.64 17.88 10.02
CA THR A 244 17.45 18.79 11.16
C THR A 244 16.82 20.12 10.73
N ARG A 245 17.30 20.71 9.63
CA ARG A 245 16.73 21.96 9.12
C ARG A 245 15.26 21.80 8.76
N TRP A 246 14.91 20.70 8.09
CA TRP A 246 13.55 20.47 7.63
C TRP A 246 12.60 20.00 8.72
N THR A 247 13.02 19.14 9.65
CA THR A 247 12.19 18.73 10.78
C THR A 247 11.89 19.91 11.70
N ASN A 248 12.85 20.83 11.89
CA ASN A 248 12.59 22.09 12.61
C ASN A 248 11.62 23.00 11.86
N PHE A 249 11.83 23.20 10.55
CA PHE A 249 10.94 24.01 9.71
C PHE A 249 9.49 23.47 9.68
N LEU A 250 9.34 22.15 9.66
CA LEU A 250 8.05 21.47 9.68
C LEU A 250 7.57 21.17 11.10
N GLU A 251 8.28 21.58 12.15
CA GLU A 251 7.90 21.31 13.55
C GLU A 251 7.61 19.82 13.84
N ILE A 252 8.36 18.90 13.21
CA ILE A 252 8.20 17.45 13.39
C ILE A 252 8.87 17.05 14.71
N LYS A 253 8.06 16.65 15.70
CA LYS A 253 8.49 16.34 17.07
C LYS A 253 8.83 14.87 17.32
N THR A 254 9.12 14.09 16.28
CA THR A 254 9.47 12.67 16.39
C THR A 254 10.75 12.33 15.66
N ASN A 255 11.55 11.44 16.24
CA ASN A 255 12.73 10.82 15.63
C ASN A 255 12.52 9.34 15.26
N LYS A 256 11.33 8.79 15.50
CA LYS A 256 11.01 7.37 15.31
C LYS A 256 10.35 7.06 13.96
N LEU A 257 10.12 8.07 13.11
CA LEU A 257 9.37 7.87 11.87
C LEU A 257 10.26 7.30 10.76
N GLU A 258 9.83 6.18 10.20
CA GLU A 258 10.49 5.48 9.11
C GLU A 258 9.68 5.55 7.81
N TYR A 259 10.39 5.61 6.68
CA TYR A 259 9.79 5.51 5.35
C TYR A 259 9.99 4.09 4.82
N LEU A 260 8.91 3.31 4.80
CA LEU A 260 8.89 2.00 4.14
C LEU A 260 8.33 2.10 2.72
N ASN A 261 8.78 1.23 1.83
CA ASN A 261 8.16 1.12 0.50
C ASN A 261 6.90 0.25 0.57
N TRP A 262 5.81 0.87 1.03
CA TRP A 262 4.49 0.25 1.21
C TRP A 262 3.96 -0.42 -0.05
N THR A 263 4.29 0.08 -1.24
CA THR A 263 3.90 -0.60 -2.49
C THR A 263 4.46 -2.02 -2.55
N GLN A 264 5.74 -2.22 -2.17
CA GLN A 264 6.36 -3.54 -2.18
C GLN A 264 5.78 -4.43 -1.07
N ILE A 265 5.58 -3.89 0.13
CA ILE A 265 4.99 -4.61 1.27
C ILE A 265 3.60 -5.14 0.89
N PHE A 266 2.70 -4.23 0.53
CA PHE A 266 1.32 -4.61 0.25
C PHE A 266 1.18 -5.47 -1.00
N SER A 267 2.02 -5.29 -2.02
CA SER A 267 2.00 -6.19 -3.19
C SER A 267 2.58 -7.57 -2.90
N ALA A 268 3.54 -7.70 -1.97
CA ALA A 268 4.04 -9.00 -1.51
C ALA A 268 2.92 -9.77 -0.80
N PHE A 269 2.29 -9.13 0.18
CA PHE A 269 1.18 -9.72 0.92
C PHE A 269 -0.03 -10.02 0.03
N SER A 270 -0.38 -9.12 -0.90
CA SER A 270 -1.48 -9.34 -1.84
C SER A 270 -1.24 -10.55 -2.74
N GLY A 271 -0.02 -10.72 -3.26
CA GLY A 271 0.35 -11.89 -4.06
C GLY A 271 0.30 -13.19 -3.25
N LEU A 272 0.90 -13.21 -2.06
CA LEU A 272 0.87 -14.36 -1.16
C LEU A 272 -0.58 -14.75 -0.80
N PHE A 273 -1.35 -13.79 -0.29
CA PHE A 273 -2.73 -14.01 0.13
C PHE A 273 -3.61 -14.50 -1.02
N ARG A 274 -3.45 -13.95 -2.23
CA ARG A 274 -4.20 -14.41 -3.40
C ARG A 274 -3.95 -15.89 -3.70
N GLN A 275 -2.70 -16.37 -3.63
CA GLN A 275 -2.39 -17.78 -3.85
C GLN A 275 -3.06 -18.68 -2.81
N LEU A 276 -3.06 -18.24 -1.54
CA LEU A 276 -3.71 -18.96 -0.43
C LEU A 276 -5.24 -19.03 -0.59
N VAL A 277 -5.86 -18.02 -1.19
CA VAL A 277 -7.32 -17.95 -1.39
C VAL A 277 -7.77 -18.65 -2.69
N GLN A 278 -7.04 -18.50 -3.79
CA GLN A 278 -7.48 -18.96 -5.11
C GLN A 278 -7.17 -20.43 -5.38
N THR A 279 -6.20 -21.01 -4.65
CA THR A 279 -5.81 -22.42 -4.82
C THR A 279 -5.72 -23.14 -3.47
N PRO A 280 -6.79 -23.15 -2.65
CA PRO A 280 -6.77 -23.77 -1.32
C PRO A 280 -6.47 -25.28 -1.40
N GLU A 281 -6.85 -25.94 -2.49
CA GLU A 281 -6.57 -27.36 -2.76
C GLU A 281 -5.06 -27.68 -2.83
N LYS A 282 -4.22 -26.68 -3.10
CA LYS A 282 -2.76 -26.84 -3.13
C LYS A 282 -2.12 -26.91 -1.75
N PHE A 283 -2.90 -26.67 -0.69
CA PHE A 283 -2.42 -26.58 0.69
C PHE A 283 -3.09 -27.59 1.65
N THR A 284 -3.79 -28.60 1.12
CA THR A 284 -4.49 -29.62 1.92
C THR A 284 -3.55 -30.69 2.50
N ASP A 285 -2.45 -30.98 1.81
CA ASP A 285 -1.43 -31.95 2.22
C ASP A 285 -0.15 -31.22 2.65
N SER A 286 0.53 -31.71 3.68
CA SER A 286 1.69 -31.06 4.29
C SER A 286 2.86 -30.87 3.32
N TYR A 287 3.14 -31.91 2.51
CA TYR A 287 4.20 -31.87 1.52
C TYR A 287 3.85 -30.93 0.35
N LEU A 288 2.61 -31.02 -0.17
CA LEU A 288 2.13 -30.11 -1.21
C LEU A 288 2.14 -28.64 -0.74
N ALA A 289 1.71 -28.37 0.49
CA ALA A 289 1.72 -27.04 1.08
C ALA A 289 3.15 -26.48 1.12
N SER A 290 4.12 -27.24 1.63
CA SER A 290 5.52 -26.83 1.69
C SER A 290 6.09 -26.52 0.31
N SER A 291 5.84 -27.40 -0.67
CA SER A 291 6.31 -27.22 -2.05
C SER A 291 5.74 -25.95 -2.68
N ASN A 292 4.42 -25.72 -2.55
CA ASN A 292 3.76 -24.54 -3.11
C ASN A 292 4.18 -23.23 -2.41
N LEU A 293 4.29 -23.23 -1.07
CA LEU A 293 4.81 -22.08 -0.32
C LEU A 293 6.23 -21.74 -0.74
N ARG A 294 7.08 -22.74 -0.99
CA ARG A 294 8.44 -22.52 -1.48
C ARG A 294 8.45 -21.83 -2.83
N MET A 295 7.59 -22.26 -3.76
CA MET A 295 7.50 -21.64 -5.09
C MET A 295 7.12 -20.16 -5.03
N ILE A 296 6.22 -19.78 -4.12
CA ILE A 296 5.74 -18.39 -4.03
C ILE A 296 6.59 -17.51 -3.10
N SER A 297 7.34 -18.11 -2.16
CA SER A 297 8.13 -17.36 -1.18
C SER A 297 9.23 -16.50 -1.81
N GLY A 298 9.81 -16.90 -2.95
CA GLY A 298 10.87 -16.14 -3.61
C GLY A 298 10.44 -14.73 -4.05
N ASP A 299 9.25 -14.59 -4.66
CA ASP A 299 8.71 -13.28 -5.04
C ASP A 299 8.35 -12.45 -3.81
N TYR A 300 7.72 -13.08 -2.80
CA TYR A 300 7.38 -12.45 -1.53
C TYR A 300 8.62 -11.87 -0.84
N VAL A 301 9.66 -12.68 -0.63
CA VAL A 301 10.92 -12.28 0.02
C VAL A 301 11.59 -11.17 -0.79
N SER A 302 11.68 -11.30 -2.11
CA SER A 302 12.29 -10.26 -2.95
C SER A 302 11.60 -8.91 -2.82
N LYS A 303 10.27 -8.89 -2.71
CA LYS A 303 9.50 -7.65 -2.49
C LYS A 303 9.72 -7.09 -1.08
N ILE A 304 9.72 -7.94 -0.05
CA ILE A 304 9.99 -7.51 1.34
C ILE A 304 11.41 -6.93 1.49
N GLU A 305 12.43 -7.54 0.87
CA GLU A 305 13.80 -7.00 0.87
C GLU A 305 13.87 -5.63 0.18
N LYS A 306 13.20 -5.49 -0.98
CA LYS A 306 13.05 -4.20 -1.68
C LYS A 306 12.23 -3.19 -0.88
N ALA A 307 11.45 -3.63 0.10
CA ALA A 307 10.63 -2.75 0.92
C ALA A 307 11.44 -1.95 1.96
N GLY A 308 12.67 -2.37 2.22
CA GLY A 308 13.53 -1.79 3.26
C GLY A 308 13.25 -2.34 4.67
N ILE A 309 12.42 -3.37 4.80
CA ILE A 309 12.30 -4.10 6.07
C ILE A 309 13.56 -4.94 6.24
N GLN A 310 14.38 -4.61 7.24
CA GLN A 310 15.50 -5.44 7.68
C GLN A 310 14.95 -6.67 8.39
N ALA A 311 14.33 -7.59 7.64
CA ALA A 311 14.05 -8.92 8.13
C ALA A 311 15.37 -9.69 8.17
N THR A 312 15.53 -10.58 9.15
CA THR A 312 16.62 -11.57 9.13
C THR A 312 16.60 -12.25 7.76
N GLN A 313 17.74 -12.29 7.06
CA GLN A 313 17.80 -12.83 5.71
C GLN A 313 17.18 -14.24 5.67
N MET A 314 16.10 -14.40 4.89
CA MET A 314 15.39 -15.67 4.86
C MET A 314 16.31 -16.75 4.29
N LYS A 315 16.51 -17.83 5.05
CA LYS A 315 17.38 -18.93 4.66
C LYS A 315 16.58 -19.97 3.88
N LEU A 316 16.16 -19.58 2.67
CA LEU A 316 15.28 -20.36 1.78
C LEU A 316 15.73 -21.82 1.57
N TYR A 317 17.04 -22.07 1.58
CA TYR A 317 17.63 -23.39 1.30
C TYR A 317 18.01 -24.19 2.55
N GLN A 318 17.87 -23.64 3.76
CA GLN A 318 18.31 -24.31 4.99
C GLN A 318 17.27 -25.31 5.52
N TYR A 319 15.99 -25.05 5.29
CA TYR A 319 14.90 -25.92 5.74
C TYR A 319 14.43 -26.79 4.57
N VAL A 320 14.25 -28.10 4.78
CA VAL A 320 13.87 -29.08 3.74
C VAL A 320 12.58 -29.80 4.15
N GLY A 321 11.79 -30.23 3.16
CA GLY A 321 10.54 -30.94 3.40
C GLY A 321 9.50 -30.08 4.11
N GLU A 322 8.72 -30.66 5.01
CA GLU A 322 7.58 -30.01 5.67
C GLU A 322 8.00 -28.87 6.62
N ALA A 323 9.23 -28.91 7.15
CA ALA A 323 9.78 -27.88 8.04
C ALA A 323 9.87 -26.48 7.40
N PHE A 324 9.85 -26.39 6.06
CA PHE A 324 9.84 -25.11 5.37
C PHE A 324 8.55 -24.32 5.61
N THR A 325 7.40 -24.99 5.75
CA THR A 325 6.11 -24.34 5.96
C THR A 325 6.12 -23.52 7.24
N GLU A 326 6.53 -24.13 8.36
CA GLU A 326 6.61 -23.48 9.67
C GLU A 326 7.59 -22.31 9.64
N TYR A 327 8.79 -22.52 9.09
CA TYR A 327 9.80 -21.47 8.96
C TYR A 327 9.31 -20.26 8.14
N PHE A 328 8.60 -20.50 7.03
CA PHE A 328 8.06 -19.42 6.21
C PHE A 328 6.93 -18.66 6.92
N ILE A 329 6.06 -19.37 7.65
CA ILE A 329 5.02 -18.74 8.48
C ILE A 329 5.66 -17.83 9.53
N GLU A 330 6.62 -18.33 10.30
CA GLU A 330 7.35 -17.55 11.31
C GLU A 330 8.03 -16.32 10.71
N TYR A 331 8.65 -16.47 9.53
CA TYR A 331 9.25 -15.34 8.82
C TYR A 331 8.21 -14.26 8.48
N VAL A 332 7.06 -14.64 7.92
CA VAL A 332 5.98 -13.71 7.57
C VAL A 332 5.38 -13.06 8.82
N GLU A 333 5.18 -13.81 9.89
CA GLU A 333 4.73 -13.29 11.19
C GLU A 333 5.71 -12.27 11.77
N GLY A 334 7.02 -12.49 11.63
CA GLY A 334 8.03 -11.51 11.99
C GLY A 334 7.87 -10.17 11.25
N ILE A 335 7.53 -10.22 9.96
CA ILE A 335 7.22 -9.01 9.17
C ILE A 335 5.94 -8.33 9.66
N ILE A 336 4.87 -9.10 9.88
CA ILE A 336 3.59 -8.59 10.37
C ILE A 336 3.78 -7.93 11.74
N SER A 337 4.48 -8.59 12.66
CA SER A 337 4.78 -8.10 14.00
C SER A 337 5.59 -6.81 13.95
N ARG A 338 6.61 -6.72 13.08
CA ARG A 338 7.36 -5.47 12.87
C ARG A 338 6.49 -4.31 12.40
N ILE A 339 5.51 -4.58 11.56
CA ILE A 339 4.58 -3.58 11.04
C ILE A 339 3.55 -3.18 12.11
N LEU A 340 2.95 -4.15 12.80
CA LEU A 340 1.92 -3.89 13.81
C LEU A 340 2.50 -3.29 15.09
N SER A 341 3.65 -3.78 15.53
CA SER A 341 4.31 -3.44 16.79
C SER A 341 5.77 -3.02 16.53
N PRO A 342 6.00 -1.80 16.02
CA PRO A 342 7.32 -1.34 15.61
C PRO A 342 8.35 -1.21 16.76
N GLU A 343 7.90 -1.18 18.02
CA GLU A 343 8.80 -1.15 19.20
C GLU A 343 9.32 -2.54 19.60
N SER A 344 8.70 -3.62 19.11
CA SER A 344 9.16 -4.99 19.32
C SER A 344 10.00 -5.45 18.13
N VAL A 345 11.25 -5.02 18.05
CA VAL A 345 12.22 -5.70 17.17
C VAL A 345 12.53 -7.05 17.82
N VAL A 346 11.83 -8.09 17.38
CA VAL A 346 12.21 -9.47 17.67
C VAL A 346 13.44 -9.77 16.82
N THR A 347 14.62 -9.81 17.45
CA THR A 347 15.81 -10.40 16.85
C THR A 347 15.57 -11.91 16.74
N PHE A 348 15.20 -12.38 15.55
CA PHE A 348 15.22 -13.80 15.23
C PHE A 348 16.69 -14.21 15.03
N THR A 349 17.25 -14.89 16.04
CA THR A 349 18.60 -15.48 16.03
C THR A 349 18.70 -16.68 15.09
#